data_AF-A0A950UQD4-F1
#
_entry.id   AF-A0A950UQD4-F1
#
_cell.length_a   1.000
_cell.length_b   1.000
_cell.length_c   1.000
_cell.angle_alpha   90.00
_cell.angle_beta   90.00
_cell.angle_gamma   90.00
#
_symmetry.space_group_name_H-M   'P 1'
#
loop_
_entity.id
_entity.type
_entity.pdbx_description
1 polymer ?
#
loop_
_entity_poly.entity_id
_entity_poly.type
_entity_poly.pdbx_seq_one_letter_code
_entity_poly.pdbx_strand_id
1 'polypeptide(L)'
;MAQGAIADLGRRAKAASRTLATASTGAKDAALQAAADLLVDRAPEIVEANAADVAGAEADGVTPTVVDRLRLTGARIEAMANGLRTVAALPDPVGEIVEGWTRPNGLVIEKVRVPLGVVAIVYENRPNVTSDAFGLCLKSGNVAFLRGSSSALQSNKAIAGVLREGLTKAGLPADAMILVEDTRYEAATEFMQLREYIDCLIPRGGPSLIKAVLDNATVPYVI
;
A
#
# COMPACT_ATOMS: atom_id res chain seq x y z
N MET A 1 20.57 -6.25 -3.38
CA MET A 1 20.50 -7.34 -2.36
C MET A 1 19.20 -8.08 -2.59
N ALA A 2 19.23 -9.41 -2.69
CA ALA A 2 18.01 -10.21 -2.88
C ALA A 2 17.04 -9.90 -1.73
N GLN A 3 15.76 -9.68 -2.06
CA GLN A 3 14.71 -9.54 -1.06
C GLN A 3 14.71 -10.84 -0.21
N GLY A 4 14.62 -10.71 1.12
CA GLY A 4 14.45 -11.89 1.99
C GLY A 4 13.18 -12.65 1.63
N ALA A 5 12.97 -13.83 2.23
CA ALA A 5 11.74 -14.59 1.97
C ALA A 5 10.49 -13.75 2.25
N ILE A 6 9.36 -14.00 1.57
CA ILE A 6 8.14 -13.19 1.75
C ILE A 6 7.67 -13.23 3.21
N ALA A 7 7.93 -14.34 3.92
CA ALA A 7 7.72 -14.45 5.37
C ALA A 7 8.53 -13.42 6.19
N ASP A 8 9.78 -13.12 5.80
CA ASP A 8 10.59 -12.10 6.47
C ASP A 8 10.02 -10.69 6.23
N LEU A 9 9.52 -10.44 5.01
CA LEU A 9 8.80 -9.21 4.71
C LEU A 9 7.52 -9.09 5.55
N GLY A 10 6.75 -10.17 5.69
CA GLY A 10 5.57 -10.23 6.55
C GLY A 10 5.91 -9.94 8.02
N ARG A 11 6.99 -10.52 8.54
CA ARG A 11 7.46 -10.25 9.91
C ARG A 11 7.80 -8.78 10.13
N ARG A 12 8.48 -8.15 9.17
CA ARG A 12 8.81 -6.72 9.21
C ARG A 12 7.56 -5.85 9.17
N ALA A 13 6.59 -6.19 8.32
CA ALA A 13 5.29 -5.52 8.29
C ALA A 13 4.58 -5.62 9.64
N LYS A 14 4.53 -6.82 10.25
CA LYS A 14 3.87 -7.02 11.54
C LYS A 14 4.57 -6.27 12.68
N ALA A 15 5.89 -6.10 12.61
CA ALA A 15 6.61 -5.26 13.56
C ALA A 15 6.23 -3.77 13.38
N ALA A 16 6.23 -3.27 12.14
CA ALA A 16 5.88 -1.89 11.83
C ALA A 16 4.41 -1.55 12.17
N SER A 17 3.49 -2.52 12.07
CA SER A 17 2.07 -2.31 12.38
C SER A 17 1.84 -1.94 13.85
N ARG A 18 2.69 -2.43 14.76
CA ARG A 18 2.62 -2.08 16.19
C ARG A 18 2.96 -0.60 16.42
N THR A 19 3.94 -0.08 15.67
CA THR A 19 4.29 1.34 15.70
C THR A 19 3.16 2.18 15.11
N LEU A 20 2.63 1.82 13.94
CA LEU A 20 1.55 2.57 13.29
C LEU A 20 0.25 2.59 14.11
N ALA A 21 -0.05 1.53 14.85
CA ALA A 21 -1.24 1.47 15.70
C ALA A 21 -1.27 2.54 16.80
N THR A 22 -0.12 3.13 17.13
CA THR A 22 0.04 4.19 18.14
C THR A 22 0.57 5.50 17.55
N ALA A 23 0.76 5.57 16.24
CA ALA A 23 1.22 6.77 15.57
C ALA A 23 0.17 7.88 15.65
N SER A 24 0.59 9.09 16.00
CA SER A 24 -0.31 10.24 16.06
C SER A 24 -0.82 10.62 14.67
N THR A 25 -2.00 11.24 14.62
CA THR A 25 -2.55 11.84 13.40
C THR A 25 -1.52 12.75 12.72
N GLY A 26 -0.86 13.62 13.49
CA GLY A 26 0.15 14.54 12.97
C GLY A 26 1.34 13.84 12.32
N ALA A 27 1.83 12.72 12.87
CA ALA A 27 2.92 11.96 12.27
C ALA A 27 2.50 11.28 10.96
N LYS A 28 1.29 10.69 10.94
CA LYS A 28 0.72 10.06 9.73
C LYS A 28 0.51 11.10 8.63
N ASP A 29 -0.04 12.26 8.97
CA ASP A 29 -0.31 13.33 8.01
C ASP A 29 0.99 13.96 7.51
N ALA A 30 1.98 14.17 8.38
CA ALA A 30 3.31 14.65 7.96
C ALA A 30 3.99 13.69 6.99
N ALA A 31 3.88 12.37 7.20
CA ALA A 31 4.41 11.37 6.29
C ALA A 31 3.72 11.40 4.91
N LEU A 32 2.39 11.56 4.89
CA LEU A 32 1.62 11.67 3.65
C LEU A 32 1.98 12.94 2.86
N GLN A 33 2.14 14.07 3.54
CA GLN A 33 2.54 15.34 2.92
C GLN A 33 3.98 15.26 2.38
N ALA A 34 4.92 14.75 3.18
CA ALA A 34 6.30 14.56 2.75
C ALA A 34 6.41 13.61 1.55
N ALA A 35 5.63 12.52 1.54
CA ALA A 35 5.56 11.62 0.41
C ALA A 35 4.97 12.29 -0.85
N ALA A 36 3.95 13.13 -0.69
CA ALA A 36 3.35 13.89 -1.80
C ALA A 36 4.35 14.85 -2.43
N ASP A 37 5.09 15.62 -1.63
CA ASP A 37 6.10 16.56 -2.12
C ASP A 37 7.23 15.82 -2.84
N LEU A 38 7.72 14.71 -2.26
CA LEU A 38 8.75 13.89 -2.88
C LEU A 38 8.31 13.24 -4.20
N LEU A 39 7.03 12.88 -4.35
CA LEU A 39 6.52 12.36 -5.62
C LEU A 39 6.65 13.40 -6.74
N VAL A 40 6.33 14.67 -6.43
CA VAL A 40 6.45 15.77 -7.40
C VAL A 40 7.92 16.07 -7.69
N ASP A 41 8.76 16.19 -6.65
CA ASP A 41 10.18 16.49 -6.80
C ASP A 41 10.92 15.41 -7.62
N ARG A 42 10.56 14.14 -7.41
CA ARG A 42 11.18 12.98 -8.09
C ARG A 42 10.36 12.48 -9.27
N ALA A 43 9.42 13.28 -9.76
CA ALA A 43 8.61 12.93 -10.93
C ALA A 43 9.45 12.56 -12.16
N PRO A 44 10.58 13.23 -12.49
CA PRO A 44 11.42 12.84 -13.61
C PRO A 44 11.94 11.40 -13.50
N GLU A 45 12.41 10.99 -12.31
CA GLU A 45 12.94 9.65 -12.06
C GLU A 45 11.83 8.57 -12.17
N ILE A 46 10.64 8.88 -11.66
CA ILE A 46 9.48 7.97 -11.73
C ILE A 46 9.01 7.80 -13.19
N VAL A 47 8.96 8.88 -13.97
CA VAL A 47 8.60 8.83 -15.39
C VAL A 47 9.65 8.04 -16.20
N GLU A 48 10.94 8.22 -15.91
CA GLU A 48 12.00 7.46 -16.54
C GLU A 48 11.88 5.95 -16.23
N ALA A 49 11.67 5.58 -14.97
CA ALA A 49 11.44 4.19 -14.59
C ALA A 49 10.18 3.60 -15.27
N ASN A 50 9.11 4.38 -15.39
CA ASN A 50 7.90 3.97 -16.07
C ASN A 50 8.06 3.80 -17.58
N ALA A 51 8.93 4.58 -18.22
CA ALA A 51 9.20 4.44 -19.65
C ALA A 51 9.75 3.05 -19.99
N ALA A 52 10.58 2.47 -19.12
CA ALA A 52 11.09 1.10 -19.28
C ALA A 52 9.97 0.05 -19.19
N ASP A 53 9.08 0.17 -18.21
CA ASP A 53 7.92 -0.71 -18.06
C ASP A 53 6.98 -0.62 -19.27
N VAL A 54 6.70 0.59 -19.73
CA VAL A 54 5.84 0.85 -20.89
C VAL A 54 6.44 0.26 -22.17
N ALA A 55 7.74 0.47 -22.41
CA ALA A 55 8.41 -0.09 -23.58
C ALA A 55 8.39 -1.63 -23.57
N GLY A 56 8.58 -2.24 -22.39
CA GLY A 56 8.44 -3.69 -22.23
C GLY A 56 7.02 -4.17 -22.56
N ALA A 57 6.00 -3.52 -22.02
CA ALA A 57 4.60 -3.87 -22.30
C ALA A 57 4.23 -3.71 -23.79
N GLU A 58 4.73 -2.68 -24.46
CA GLU A 58 4.52 -2.48 -25.91
C GLU A 58 5.22 -3.59 -26.72
N ALA A 59 6.44 -3.98 -26.34
CA ALA A 59 7.17 -5.07 -26.99
C ALA A 59 6.48 -6.44 -26.80
N ASP A 60 5.86 -6.66 -25.64
CA ASP A 60 5.10 -7.88 -25.32
C ASP A 60 3.70 -7.93 -25.99
N GLY A 61 3.36 -6.92 -26.80
CA GLY A 61 2.09 -6.87 -27.52
C GLY A 61 0.87 -6.59 -26.63
N VAL A 62 1.09 -6.00 -25.45
CA VAL A 62 0.01 -5.62 -24.54
C VAL A 62 -0.89 -4.58 -25.20
N THR A 63 -2.21 -4.72 -25.02
CA THR A 63 -3.19 -3.83 -25.68
C THR A 63 -2.95 -2.34 -25.33
N PRO A 64 -3.22 -1.40 -26.25
CA PRO A 64 -3.03 0.03 -26.00
C PRO A 64 -3.77 0.55 -24.76
N THR A 65 -4.96 0.02 -24.47
CA THR A 65 -5.75 0.38 -23.28
C THR A 65 -5.06 -0.01 -21.97
N VAL A 66 -4.32 -1.11 -21.94
CA VAL A 66 -3.58 -1.55 -20.76
C VAL A 66 -2.28 -0.78 -20.63
N VAL A 67 -1.58 -0.50 -21.74
CA VAL A 67 -0.40 0.37 -21.77
C VAL A 67 -0.76 1.78 -21.28
N ASP A 68 -1.92 2.32 -21.68
CA ASP A 68 -2.37 3.61 -21.15
C ASP A 68 -2.55 3.57 -19.63
N ARG A 69 -3.13 2.52 -19.06
CA ARG A 69 -3.26 2.38 -17.59
C ARG A 69 -1.92 2.26 -16.86
N LEU A 70 -0.91 1.68 -17.52
CA LEU A 70 0.44 1.55 -17.01
C LEU A 70 1.21 2.87 -17.03
N ARG A 71 0.94 3.74 -18.01
CA ARG A 71 1.73 4.95 -18.26
C ARG A 71 1.62 5.96 -17.12
N LEU A 72 2.75 6.55 -16.74
CA LEU A 72 2.86 7.69 -15.83
C LEU A 72 3.35 8.91 -16.60
N THR A 73 2.80 10.05 -16.25
CA THR A 73 3.18 11.37 -16.76
C THR A 73 3.32 12.31 -15.58
N GLY A 74 3.96 13.47 -15.76
CA GLY A 74 4.04 14.49 -14.70
C GLY A 74 2.66 14.83 -14.13
N ALA A 75 1.64 14.98 -14.99
CA ALA A 75 0.27 15.25 -14.55
C ALA A 75 -0.34 14.09 -13.72
N ARG A 76 -0.04 12.82 -14.05
CA ARG A 76 -0.51 11.67 -13.26
C ARG A 76 0.20 11.56 -11.91
N ILE A 77 1.48 11.91 -11.86
CA ILE A 77 2.24 11.95 -10.61
C ILE A 77 1.75 13.10 -9.72
N GLU A 78 1.49 14.26 -10.29
CA GLU A 78 0.85 15.39 -9.58
C GLU A 78 -0.52 14.99 -9.02
N ALA A 79 -1.32 14.24 -9.78
CA ALA A 79 -2.59 13.72 -9.30
C ALA A 79 -2.41 12.72 -8.14
N MET A 80 -1.39 11.85 -8.18
CA MET A 80 -1.05 10.94 -7.07
C MET A 80 -0.67 11.72 -5.81
N ALA A 81 0.19 12.73 -5.94
CA ALA A 81 0.59 13.61 -4.84
C ALA A 81 -0.64 14.32 -4.22
N ASN A 82 -1.52 14.87 -5.06
CA ASN A 82 -2.75 15.50 -4.58
C ASN A 82 -3.71 14.51 -3.92
N GLY A 83 -3.72 13.25 -4.37
CA GLY A 83 -4.42 12.16 -3.69
C GLY A 83 -3.91 11.96 -2.26
N LEU A 84 -2.59 11.89 -2.05
CA LEU A 84 -1.99 11.80 -0.71
C LEU A 84 -2.32 13.01 0.17
N ARG A 85 -2.26 14.23 -0.39
CA ARG A 85 -2.64 15.46 0.33
C ARG A 85 -4.10 15.44 0.75
N THR A 86 -4.99 14.96 -0.13
CA THR A 86 -6.41 14.79 0.17
C THR A 86 -6.61 13.80 1.31
N VAL A 87 -5.92 12.65 1.29
CA VAL A 87 -6.02 11.63 2.35
C VAL A 87 -5.49 12.17 3.69
N ALA A 88 -4.41 12.95 3.68
CA ALA A 88 -3.88 13.60 4.88
C ALA A 88 -4.91 14.55 5.53
N ALA A 89 -5.72 15.23 4.72
CA ALA A 89 -6.75 16.15 5.19
C ALA A 89 -8.02 15.46 5.74
N LEU A 90 -8.18 14.14 5.55
CA LEU A 90 -9.31 13.41 6.11
C LEU A 90 -9.23 13.34 7.65
N PRO A 91 -10.36 13.19 8.36
CA PRO A 91 -10.35 12.84 9.78
C PRO A 91 -9.56 11.54 10.02
N ASP A 92 -8.85 11.48 11.14
CA ASP A 92 -8.20 10.24 11.55
C ASP A 92 -9.24 9.26 12.10
N PRO A 93 -9.40 8.07 11.49
CA PRO A 93 -10.36 7.10 12.01
C PRO A 93 -9.85 6.42 13.30
N VAL A 94 -8.54 6.41 13.56
CA VAL A 94 -7.95 5.63 14.66
C VAL A 94 -8.23 6.30 16.01
N GLY A 95 -8.79 5.55 16.95
CA GLY A 95 -9.11 6.05 18.30
C GLY A 95 -10.53 6.63 18.42
N GLU A 96 -11.33 6.64 17.35
CA GLU A 96 -12.73 7.06 17.38
C GLU A 96 -13.56 6.15 18.30
N ILE A 97 -14.26 6.71 19.28
CA ILE A 97 -15.28 6.00 20.07
C ILE A 97 -16.56 5.94 19.25
N VAL A 98 -16.96 4.75 18.84
CA VAL A 98 -18.15 4.50 18.01
C VAL A 98 -19.41 4.32 18.86
N GLU A 99 -19.26 3.76 20.05
CA GLU A 99 -20.35 3.46 20.98
C GLU A 99 -19.79 3.42 22.40
N GLY A 100 -20.54 3.88 23.40
CA GLY A 100 -20.13 3.75 24.79
C GLY A 100 -21.26 4.00 25.79
N TRP A 101 -21.16 3.39 26.97
CA TRP A 101 -22.11 3.55 28.07
C TRP A 101 -21.48 3.25 29.43
N THR A 102 -22.10 3.77 30.49
CA THR A 102 -21.71 3.48 31.88
C THR A 102 -22.74 2.55 32.53
N ARG A 103 -22.26 1.46 33.12
CA ARG A 103 -23.10 0.50 33.87
C ARG A 103 -23.51 1.08 35.23
N PRO A 104 -24.59 0.57 35.86
CA PRO A 104 -25.04 1.04 37.18
C PRO A 104 -24.00 0.91 38.31
N ASN A 105 -22.98 0.06 38.13
CA ASN A 105 -21.85 -0.11 39.05
C ASN A 105 -20.66 0.82 38.76
N GLY A 106 -20.79 1.76 37.81
CA GLY A 106 -19.74 2.72 37.43
C GLY A 106 -18.76 2.23 36.37
N LEU A 107 -18.88 1.01 35.84
CA LEU A 107 -18.01 0.52 34.76
C LEU A 107 -18.32 1.24 33.45
N VAL A 108 -17.30 1.90 32.86
CA VAL A 108 -17.36 2.51 31.54
C VAL A 108 -16.99 1.47 30.48
N ILE A 109 -17.83 1.34 29.45
CA ILE A 109 -17.61 0.44 28.32
C ILE A 109 -17.63 1.29 27.05
N GLU A 110 -16.59 1.16 26.23
CA GLU A 110 -16.44 1.89 24.97
C GLU A 110 -16.00 0.95 23.85
N LYS A 111 -16.56 1.16 22.66
CA LYS A 111 -16.16 0.52 21.42
C LYS A 111 -15.31 1.51 20.62
N VAL A 112 -14.01 1.26 20.57
CA VAL A 112 -13.03 2.15 19.93
C VAL A 112 -12.56 1.56 18.60
N ARG A 113 -12.46 2.40 17.57
CA ARG A 113 -11.92 2.01 16.27
C ARG A 113 -10.39 1.88 16.33
N VAL A 114 -9.89 0.73 15.88
CA VAL A 114 -8.46 0.42 15.79
C VAL A 114 -8.09 -0.02 14.37
N PRO A 115 -6.82 0.10 13.95
CA PRO A 115 -6.36 -0.44 12.67
C PRO A 115 -6.49 -1.96 12.64
N LEU A 116 -6.56 -2.53 11.43
CA LEU A 116 -6.50 -3.98 11.23
C LEU A 116 -5.11 -4.53 11.55
N GLY A 117 -4.07 -3.78 11.16
CA GLY A 117 -2.66 -4.17 11.30
C GLY A 117 -1.93 -4.09 9.97
N VAL A 118 -1.83 -5.21 9.25
CA VAL A 118 -1.19 -5.31 7.94
C VAL A 118 -2.25 -5.55 6.87
N VAL A 119 -2.35 -4.61 5.93
CA VAL A 119 -3.26 -4.69 4.79
C VAL A 119 -2.45 -5.00 3.54
N ALA A 120 -2.70 -6.18 2.98
CA ALA A 120 -2.09 -6.63 1.75
C ALA A 120 -2.92 -6.25 0.54
N ILE A 121 -2.28 -5.74 -0.51
CA ILE A 121 -2.97 -5.30 -1.71
C ILE A 121 -2.23 -5.87 -2.91
N VAL A 122 -2.96 -6.66 -3.70
CA VAL A 122 -2.47 -7.21 -4.97
C VAL A 122 -3.18 -6.51 -6.12
N TYR A 123 -2.43 -5.94 -7.06
CA TYR A 123 -2.98 -5.09 -8.11
C TYR A 123 -2.25 -5.23 -9.45
N GLU A 124 -2.94 -4.89 -10.53
CA GLU A 124 -2.46 -5.12 -11.89
C GLU A 124 -2.47 -3.84 -12.75
N ASN A 125 -1.38 -3.63 -13.52
CA ASN A 125 -1.28 -2.66 -14.61
C ASN A 125 -1.63 -1.20 -14.27
N ARG A 126 -1.45 -0.80 -13.00
CA ARG A 126 -1.77 0.55 -12.49
C ARG A 126 -0.77 0.98 -11.41
N PRO A 127 0.38 1.58 -11.79
CA PRO A 127 1.40 1.99 -10.83
C PRO A 127 0.90 3.00 -9.79
N ASN A 128 -0.09 3.84 -10.15
CA ASN A 128 -0.69 4.82 -9.23
C ASN A 128 -1.32 4.17 -8.00
N VAL A 129 -1.80 2.92 -8.11
CA VAL A 129 -2.38 2.18 -6.99
C VAL A 129 -1.37 2.02 -5.86
N THR A 130 -0.07 1.97 -6.15
CA THR A 130 0.99 1.95 -5.14
C THR A 130 0.87 3.14 -4.16
N SER A 131 0.63 4.34 -4.68
CA SER A 131 0.46 5.56 -3.89
C SER A 131 -0.90 5.60 -3.20
N ASP A 132 -1.98 5.32 -3.95
CA ASP A 132 -3.35 5.40 -3.42
C ASP A 132 -3.56 4.40 -2.26
N ALA A 133 -3.08 3.18 -2.43
CA ALA A 133 -3.11 2.11 -1.43
C ALA A 133 -2.32 2.49 -0.18
N PHE A 134 -1.09 2.97 -0.38
CA PHE A 134 -0.24 3.43 0.72
C PHE A 134 -0.92 4.53 1.53
N GLY A 135 -1.45 5.55 0.85
CA GLY A 135 -2.05 6.70 1.51
C GLY A 135 -3.19 6.31 2.46
N LEU A 136 -4.13 5.52 1.97
CA LEU A 136 -5.27 5.05 2.75
C LEU A 136 -4.86 4.12 3.90
N CYS A 137 -3.92 3.19 3.66
CA CYS A 137 -3.40 2.31 4.69
C CYS A 137 -2.75 3.13 5.81
N LEU A 138 -1.85 4.04 5.45
CA LEU A 138 -1.13 4.86 6.42
C LEU A 138 -2.09 5.72 7.25
N LYS A 139 -3.03 6.45 6.63
CA LYS A 139 -3.99 7.29 7.35
C LYS A 139 -4.81 6.50 8.37
N SER A 140 -5.23 5.29 7.98
CA SER A 140 -5.98 4.36 8.84
C SER A 140 -5.11 3.56 9.82
N GLY A 141 -3.81 3.87 9.94
CA GLY A 141 -2.89 3.23 10.89
C GLY A 141 -2.46 1.81 10.52
N ASN A 142 -2.61 1.43 9.26
CA ASN A 142 -2.26 0.10 8.74
C ASN A 142 -0.96 0.14 7.94
N VAL A 143 -0.22 -0.96 7.96
CA VAL A 143 0.91 -1.19 7.05
C VAL A 143 0.39 -1.54 5.67
N ALA A 144 0.94 -0.91 4.63
CA ALA A 144 0.68 -1.25 3.24
C ALA A 144 1.63 -2.36 2.77
N PHE A 145 1.12 -3.57 2.56
CA PHE A 145 1.89 -4.71 2.06
C PHE A 145 1.51 -4.99 0.60
N LEU A 146 2.32 -4.48 -0.33
CA LEU A 146 1.91 -4.30 -1.72
C LEU A 146 2.58 -5.31 -2.64
N ARG A 147 1.80 -5.85 -3.59
CA ARG A 147 2.30 -6.66 -4.70
C ARG A 147 1.65 -6.19 -6.00
N GLY A 148 2.41 -5.51 -6.84
CA GLY A 148 1.97 -5.11 -8.18
C GLY A 148 2.24 -6.18 -9.24
N SER A 149 1.74 -5.96 -10.45
CA SER A 149 2.10 -6.78 -11.62
C SER A 149 3.57 -6.60 -12.00
N SER A 150 4.15 -7.65 -12.57
CA SER A 150 5.52 -7.62 -13.10
C SER A 150 5.72 -6.57 -14.18
N SER A 151 4.68 -6.27 -14.96
CA SER A 151 4.64 -5.24 -16.01
C SER A 151 4.84 -3.81 -15.49
N ALA A 152 4.73 -3.57 -14.18
CA ALA A 152 4.84 -2.26 -13.55
C ALA A 152 5.96 -2.21 -12.51
N LEU A 153 6.87 -3.18 -12.51
CA LEU A 153 7.82 -3.39 -11.41
C LEU A 153 8.74 -2.18 -11.21
N GLN A 154 9.28 -1.59 -12.28
CA GLN A 154 10.21 -0.47 -12.14
C GLN A 154 9.50 0.77 -11.61
N SER A 155 8.30 1.04 -12.13
CA SER A 155 7.42 2.11 -11.66
C SER A 155 7.08 1.95 -10.18
N ASN A 156 6.65 0.75 -9.77
CA ASN A 156 6.28 0.46 -8.39
C ASN A 156 7.47 0.62 -7.44
N LYS A 157 8.67 0.19 -7.85
CA LYS A 157 9.90 0.34 -7.05
C LYS A 157 10.29 1.80 -6.88
N ALA A 158 10.23 2.60 -7.95
CA ALA A 158 10.50 4.03 -7.89
C ALA A 158 9.52 4.73 -6.94
N ILE A 159 8.22 4.48 -7.10
CA ILE A 159 7.17 5.04 -6.24
C ILE A 159 7.38 4.59 -4.78
N ALA A 160 7.54 3.29 -4.53
CA ALA A 160 7.71 2.77 -3.17
C ALA A 160 8.96 3.33 -2.48
N GLY A 161 10.05 3.55 -3.20
CA GLY A 161 11.24 4.20 -2.67
C GLY A 161 10.94 5.61 -2.15
N VAL A 162 10.22 6.39 -2.94
CA VAL A 162 9.79 7.76 -2.59
C VAL A 162 8.86 7.78 -1.38
N LEU A 163 7.84 6.92 -1.37
CA LEU A 163 6.88 6.85 -0.27
C LEU A 163 7.54 6.41 1.05
N ARG A 164 8.48 5.46 0.98
CA ARG A 164 9.28 5.03 2.13
C ARG A 164 10.20 6.12 2.66
N GLU A 165 10.73 6.98 1.80
CA GLU A 165 11.47 8.18 2.22
C GLU A 165 10.56 9.19 2.93
N GLY A 166 9.31 9.37 2.46
CA GLY A 166 8.32 10.20 3.14
C GLY A 166 8.01 9.71 4.56
N LEU A 167 7.88 8.38 4.75
CA LEU A 167 7.72 7.76 6.07
C LEU A 167 8.88 8.10 7.01
N THR A 168 10.13 7.92 6.55
CA THR A 168 11.31 8.14 7.40
C THR A 168 11.49 9.62 7.76
N LYS A 169 11.18 10.55 6.85
CA LYS A 169 11.19 11.99 7.13
C LYS A 169 10.23 12.40 8.26
N ALA A 170 9.12 11.69 8.41
CA ALA A 170 8.15 11.90 9.48
C ALA A 170 8.43 11.06 10.74
N GLY A 171 9.57 10.36 10.81
CA GLY A 171 9.93 9.51 11.94
C GLY A 171 9.16 8.19 12.03
N LEU A 172 8.46 7.80 10.96
CA LEU A 172 7.76 6.51 10.87
C LEU A 172 8.67 5.44 10.28
N PRO A 173 8.47 4.15 10.63
CA PRO A 173 9.28 3.07 10.08
C PRO A 173 9.07 2.96 8.57
N ALA A 174 10.16 2.85 7.79
CA ALA A 174 10.06 2.63 6.34
C ALA A 174 9.25 1.37 6.00
N ASP A 175 9.25 0.38 6.89
CA ASP A 175 8.48 -0.87 6.74
C ASP A 175 6.98 -0.73 7.03
N ALA A 176 6.49 0.49 7.31
CA ALA A 176 5.08 0.85 7.21
C ALA A 176 4.53 0.72 5.77
N MET A 177 5.43 0.64 4.79
CA MET A 177 5.11 0.24 3.42
C MET A 177 6.13 -0.78 2.93
N ILE A 178 5.67 -1.92 2.45
CA ILE A 178 6.51 -2.93 1.83
C ILE A 178 6.00 -3.21 0.42
N LEU A 179 6.90 -3.18 -0.56
CA LEU A 179 6.64 -3.67 -1.91
C LEU A 179 7.31 -5.04 -2.05
N VAL A 180 6.53 -6.07 -2.36
CA VAL A 180 7.06 -7.38 -2.76
C VAL A 180 7.51 -7.29 -4.22
N GLU A 181 8.81 -7.45 -4.43
CA GLU A 181 9.44 -7.35 -5.75
C GLU A 181 9.56 -8.71 -6.45
N ASP A 182 9.30 -9.80 -5.72
CA ASP A 182 9.29 -11.16 -6.26
C ASP A 182 8.09 -11.39 -7.18
N THR A 183 8.36 -11.47 -8.48
CA THR A 183 7.36 -11.59 -9.54
C THR A 183 6.94 -13.03 -9.85
N ARG A 184 7.53 -14.04 -9.20
CA ARG A 184 7.20 -15.45 -9.43
C ARG A 184 5.73 -15.75 -9.10
N TYR A 185 5.14 -16.73 -9.78
CA TYR A 185 3.74 -17.10 -9.53
C TYR A 185 3.56 -17.69 -8.12
N GLU A 186 4.50 -18.54 -7.70
CA GLU A 186 4.53 -19.16 -6.37
C GLU A 186 4.56 -18.10 -5.26
N ALA A 187 5.31 -17.02 -5.49
CA ALA A 187 5.37 -15.88 -4.59
C ALA A 187 4.00 -15.18 -4.42
N ALA A 188 3.12 -15.22 -5.43
CA ALA A 188 1.77 -14.68 -5.30
C ALA A 188 0.91 -15.57 -4.39
N THR A 189 1.03 -16.89 -4.53
CA THR A 189 0.36 -17.85 -3.66
C THR A 189 0.83 -17.71 -2.21
N GLU A 190 2.15 -17.67 -2.00
CA GLU A 190 2.73 -17.40 -0.67
C GLU A 190 2.21 -16.08 -0.09
N PHE A 191 2.18 -15.02 -0.88
CA PHE A 191 1.64 -13.71 -0.49
C PHE A 191 0.20 -13.80 0.02
N MET A 192 -0.67 -14.54 -0.68
CA MET A 192 -2.09 -14.72 -0.32
C MET A 192 -2.30 -15.67 0.86
N GLN A 193 -1.26 -16.39 1.30
CA GLN A 193 -1.32 -17.41 2.33
C GLN A 193 -0.62 -17.01 3.65
N LEU A 194 0.00 -15.83 3.72
CA LEU A 194 0.72 -15.31 4.90
C LEU A 194 -0.21 -14.83 6.03
N ARG A 195 -1.17 -15.67 6.44
CA ARG A 195 -2.16 -15.38 7.49
C ARG A 195 -1.54 -15.06 8.85
N GLU A 196 -0.32 -15.51 9.12
CA GLU A 196 0.40 -15.17 10.35
C GLU A 196 0.72 -13.66 10.45
N TYR A 197 0.93 -13.00 9.31
CA TYR A 197 1.41 -11.62 9.27
C TYR A 197 0.42 -10.63 8.65
N ILE A 198 -0.45 -11.09 7.75
CA ILE A 198 -1.39 -10.27 7.00
C ILE A 198 -2.78 -10.41 7.60
N ASP A 199 -3.40 -9.27 7.93
CA ASP A 199 -4.70 -9.21 8.60
C ASP A 199 -5.85 -9.06 7.58
N CYS A 200 -5.60 -8.47 6.41
CA CYS A 200 -6.58 -8.30 5.34
C CYS A 200 -5.91 -8.28 3.96
N LEU A 201 -6.49 -8.96 2.97
CA LEU A 201 -6.07 -8.95 1.57
C LEU A 201 -7.14 -8.26 0.69
N ILE A 202 -6.70 -7.34 -0.18
CA ILE A 202 -7.57 -6.62 -1.11
C ILE A 202 -7.05 -6.81 -2.54
N PRO A 203 -7.74 -7.61 -3.39
CA PRO A 203 -7.41 -7.69 -4.81
C PRO A 203 -7.96 -6.49 -5.58
N ARG A 204 -7.13 -5.92 -6.45
CA ARG A 204 -7.48 -4.82 -7.37
C ARG A 204 -7.04 -5.17 -8.79
N GLY A 205 -7.82 -6.01 -9.45
CA GLY A 205 -7.51 -6.50 -10.79
C GLY A 205 -8.71 -7.16 -11.46
N GLY A 206 -8.44 -7.92 -12.52
CA GLY A 206 -9.47 -8.57 -13.31
C GLY A 206 -10.10 -9.81 -12.64
N PRO A 207 -11.10 -10.43 -13.29
CA PRO A 207 -11.74 -11.66 -12.80
C PRO A 207 -10.75 -12.81 -12.55
N SER A 208 -9.65 -12.90 -13.30
CA SER A 208 -8.59 -13.88 -13.11
C SER A 208 -7.89 -13.74 -11.76
N LEU A 209 -7.57 -12.50 -11.36
CA LEU A 209 -6.95 -12.23 -10.06
C LEU A 209 -7.92 -12.54 -8.92
N ILE A 210 -9.18 -12.12 -9.07
CA ILE A 210 -10.23 -12.41 -8.08
C ILE A 210 -10.39 -13.92 -7.90
N LYS A 211 -10.44 -14.67 -9.01
CA LYS A 211 -10.48 -16.13 -8.98
C LYS A 211 -9.27 -16.73 -8.27
N ALA A 212 -8.06 -16.24 -8.57
CA ALA A 212 -6.85 -16.72 -7.90
C ALA A 212 -6.89 -16.50 -6.38
N VAL A 213 -7.42 -15.36 -5.92
CA VAL A 213 -7.65 -15.08 -4.49
C VAL A 213 -8.65 -16.07 -3.90
N LEU A 214 -9.80 -16.27 -4.54
CA LEU A 214 -10.82 -17.21 -4.07
C LEU A 214 -10.29 -18.64 -3.96
N ASP A 215 -9.46 -19.06 -4.91
CA ASP A 215 -8.94 -20.43 -4.99
C ASP A 215 -7.77 -20.69 -4.01
N ASN A 216 -6.99 -19.67 -3.63
CA ASN A 216 -5.71 -19.87 -2.93
C ASN A 216 -5.56 -19.13 -1.59
N ALA A 217 -6.32 -18.07 -1.32
CA ALA A 217 -6.08 -17.22 -0.16
C ALA A 217 -6.52 -17.88 1.16
N THR A 218 -5.64 -17.84 2.15
CA THR A 218 -5.97 -18.22 3.55
C THR A 218 -6.06 -17.00 4.47
N VAL A 219 -5.50 -15.87 4.02
CA VAL A 219 -5.66 -14.54 4.60
C VAL A 219 -7.12 -14.07 4.40
N PRO A 220 -7.77 -13.44 5.40
CA PRO A 220 -9.08 -12.82 5.22
C PRO A 220 -9.05 -11.76 4.11
N TYR A 221 -10.05 -11.71 3.24
CA TYR A 221 -10.06 -10.79 2.10
C TYR A 221 -11.36 -10.00 1.94
N VAL A 222 -11.28 -8.89 1.20
CA VAL A 222 -12.42 -8.05 0.80
C VAL A 222 -12.40 -7.90 -0.72
N ILE A 223 -13.46 -8.35 -1.41
CA ILE A 223 -13.64 -8.27 -2.87
C ILE A 223 -14.74 -7.26 -3.19
#